data_AF-A0A7S1EJ39-F1
#
_entry.id   AF-A0A7S1EJ39-F1
#
_cell.length_a   1.000
_cell.length_b   1.000
_cell.length_c   1.000
_cell.angle_alpha   90.00
_cell.angle_beta   90.00
_cell.angle_gamma   90.00
#
_symmetry.space_group_name_H-M   'P 1'
#
loop_
_entity.id
_entity.type
_entity.pdbx_description
1 polymer ?
#
loop_
_entity_poly.entity_id
_entity_poly.type
_entity_poly.pdbx_seq_one_letter_code
_entity_poly.pdbx_strand_id
1 'polypeptide(L)'
;KVVSQSEYDEMKEFALTARTKIATLETKSEQPALIAQATELEAAIGARADASKVGALSKALAKYLVAVYPVPLAPSRIPDVGLGAKIYAQNCASCHGATGNGDGPVGKSLNPKPIAFTDKERASQRSLFALYQAVSQGLAGTAMPAFGQLSEEDRWAVATYLGTFAHDSSEIEQGKKVWSEGERAKAAVPNVDRFVGLTQNDLAETLSGKEASVVMAYLHANPDALNQAPAGDLTLARKQLQLSLAAYKAGDIKKAQDLALSSYLDGVEPYEHALAAKDGSLKSQIEVAMSRYRSQLSDKAPIDRVAASASDV
;
A
#
# COMPACT_ATOMS: atom_id res chain seq x y z
N LYS A 1 -15.27 10.85 28.05
CA LYS A 1 -15.00 12.25 28.43
C LYS A 1 -13.95 12.81 27.48
N VAL A 2 -14.14 14.03 26.95
CA VAL A 2 -13.11 14.70 26.12
C VAL A 2 -11.91 15.00 27.00
N VAL A 3 -10.75 14.45 26.64
CA VAL A 3 -9.49 14.60 27.39
C VAL A 3 -8.74 15.85 26.92
N SER A 4 -8.80 16.14 25.62
CA SER A 4 -8.22 17.31 24.99
C SER A 4 -9.26 18.03 24.13
N GLN A 5 -9.51 19.31 24.41
CA GLN A 5 -10.48 20.10 23.67
C GLN A 5 -10.00 20.36 22.23
N SER A 6 -8.70 20.58 22.02
CA SER A 6 -8.13 20.81 20.69
C SER A 6 -8.22 19.57 19.80
N GLU A 7 -7.92 18.38 20.33
CA GLU A 7 -8.07 17.12 19.58
C GLU A 7 -9.54 16.85 19.22
N TYR A 8 -10.46 17.18 20.13
CA TYR A 8 -11.90 17.08 19.84
C TYR A 8 -12.35 18.05 18.74
N ASP A 9 -11.80 19.26 18.72
CA ASP A 9 -12.11 20.25 17.68
C ASP A 9 -11.56 19.81 16.31
N GLU A 10 -10.36 19.24 16.28
CA GLU A 10 -9.75 18.63 15.10
C GLU A 10 -10.57 17.44 14.57
N MET A 11 -11.06 16.56 15.45
CA MET A 11 -11.94 15.45 15.05
C MET A 11 -13.21 15.94 14.32
N LYS A 12 -13.83 17.03 14.78
CA LYS A 12 -15.00 17.63 14.11
C LYS A 12 -14.63 18.19 12.74
N GLU A 13 -13.50 18.89 12.64
CA GLU A 13 -13.02 19.44 11.38
C GLU A 13 -12.74 18.34 10.35
N PHE A 14 -12.08 17.26 10.76
CA PHE A 14 -11.78 16.12 9.89
C PHE A 14 -13.04 15.41 9.41
N ALA A 15 -14.04 15.20 10.28
CA ALA A 15 -15.30 14.59 9.89
C ALA A 15 -16.06 15.46 8.86
N LEU A 16 -16.13 16.79 9.11
CA LEU A 16 -16.73 17.73 8.17
C LEU A 16 -16.00 17.77 6.82
N THR A 17 -14.67 17.78 6.86
CA THR A 17 -13.81 17.78 5.66
C THR A 17 -14.02 16.51 4.85
N ALA A 18 -14.07 15.35 5.52
CA ALA A 18 -14.34 14.06 4.87
C ALA A 18 -15.69 14.09 4.16
N ARG A 19 -16.78 14.49 4.84
CA ARG A 19 -18.12 14.60 4.23
C ARG A 19 -18.11 15.52 3.01
N THR A 20 -17.48 16.68 3.13
CA THR A 20 -17.42 17.68 2.06
C THR A 20 -16.64 17.15 0.86
N LYS A 21 -15.48 16.52 1.07
CA LYS A 21 -14.69 15.93 -0.01
C LYS A 21 -15.41 14.77 -0.69
N ILE A 22 -16.10 13.91 0.06
CA ILE A 22 -16.91 12.81 -0.50
C ILE A 22 -17.98 13.34 -1.46
N ALA A 23 -18.63 14.46 -1.10
CA ALA A 23 -19.64 15.10 -1.95
C ALA A 23 -19.08 15.70 -3.25
N THR A 24 -17.76 15.94 -3.33
CA THR A 24 -17.07 16.44 -4.53
C THR A 24 -16.49 15.34 -5.42
N LEU A 25 -16.55 14.07 -5.01
CA LEU A 25 -16.09 12.95 -5.82
C LEU A 25 -16.99 12.73 -7.05
N GLU A 26 -16.47 12.01 -8.04
CA GLU A 26 -17.22 11.53 -9.20
C GLU A 26 -18.56 10.91 -8.78
N THR A 27 -19.67 11.27 -9.42
CA THR A 27 -20.98 10.76 -9.02
C THR A 27 -21.10 9.24 -9.25
N LYS A 28 -21.35 8.50 -8.17
CA LYS A 28 -21.66 7.06 -8.18
C LYS A 28 -22.95 6.77 -7.41
N SER A 29 -23.59 5.62 -7.69
CA SER A 29 -24.84 5.19 -7.03
C SER A 29 -24.71 5.11 -5.51
N GLU A 30 -23.51 4.82 -5.01
CA GLU A 30 -23.22 4.63 -3.58
C GLU A 30 -22.84 5.95 -2.87
N GLN A 31 -22.60 7.04 -3.61
CA GLN A 31 -22.19 8.33 -3.04
C GLN A 31 -23.16 8.85 -1.96
N PRO A 32 -24.50 8.77 -2.12
CA PRO A 32 -25.43 9.20 -1.07
C PRO A 32 -25.27 8.41 0.24
N ALA A 33 -24.99 7.11 0.15
CA ALA A 33 -24.79 6.26 1.32
C ALA A 33 -23.48 6.60 2.06
N LEU A 34 -22.42 6.95 1.32
CA LEU A 34 -21.17 7.45 1.90
C LEU A 34 -21.35 8.79 2.61
N ILE A 35 -22.10 9.72 2.02
CA ILE A 35 -22.44 11.00 2.65
C ILE A 35 -23.26 10.77 3.94
N ALA A 36 -24.17 9.80 3.93
CA ALA A 36 -24.95 9.44 5.11
C ALA A 36 -24.04 8.90 6.24
N GLN A 37 -23.11 7.99 5.95
CA GLN A 37 -22.15 7.49 6.95
C GLN A 37 -21.23 8.58 7.49
N ALA A 38 -20.75 9.49 6.64
CA ALA A 38 -19.94 10.62 7.07
C ALA A 38 -20.73 11.58 7.99
N THR A 39 -22.01 11.78 7.70
CA THR A 39 -22.93 12.57 8.54
C THR A 39 -23.19 11.88 9.88
N GLU A 40 -23.32 10.55 9.91
CA GLU A 40 -23.45 9.78 11.15
C GLU A 40 -22.19 9.89 12.03
N LEU A 41 -21.01 9.80 11.42
CA LEU A 41 -19.74 9.98 12.13
C LEU A 41 -19.64 11.39 12.74
N GLU A 42 -19.96 12.44 11.98
CA GLU A 42 -19.99 13.82 12.47
C GLU A 42 -20.95 13.99 13.65
N ALA A 43 -22.16 13.42 13.55
CA ALA A 43 -23.16 13.46 14.62
C ALA A 43 -22.66 12.72 15.89
N ALA A 44 -22.02 11.56 15.73
CA ALA A 44 -21.47 10.80 16.85
C ALA A 44 -20.34 11.56 17.57
N ILE A 45 -19.46 12.22 16.82
CA ILE A 45 -18.42 13.10 17.36
C ILE A 45 -19.06 14.28 18.09
N GLY A 46 -20.00 14.99 17.45
CA GLY A 46 -20.70 16.14 18.05
C GLY A 46 -21.45 15.80 19.34
N ALA A 47 -22.01 14.59 19.43
CA ALA A 47 -22.66 14.07 20.63
C ALA A 47 -21.68 13.57 21.71
N ARG A 48 -20.37 13.63 21.46
CA ARG A 48 -19.32 13.10 22.35
C ARG A 48 -19.53 11.63 22.72
N ALA A 49 -19.94 10.84 21.73
CA ALA A 49 -20.13 9.40 21.89
C ALA A 49 -18.83 8.71 22.34
N ASP A 50 -18.96 7.46 22.81
CA ASP A 50 -17.81 6.66 23.24
C ASP A 50 -16.76 6.50 22.12
N ALA A 51 -15.49 6.52 22.52
CA ALA A 51 -14.36 6.45 21.58
C ALA A 51 -14.40 5.19 20.71
N SER A 52 -14.87 4.06 21.25
CA SER A 52 -15.06 2.81 20.50
C SER A 52 -16.08 2.96 19.36
N LYS A 53 -17.20 3.66 19.62
CA LYS A 53 -18.23 3.94 18.60
C LYS A 53 -17.71 4.87 17.52
N VAL A 54 -17.04 5.95 17.90
CA VAL A 54 -16.45 6.90 16.94
C VAL A 54 -15.39 6.20 16.08
N GLY A 55 -14.53 5.39 16.69
CA GLY A 55 -13.54 4.58 15.98
C GLY A 55 -14.17 3.58 15.01
N ALA A 56 -15.24 2.90 15.40
CA ALA A 56 -15.96 1.96 14.53
C ALA A 56 -16.60 2.64 13.32
N LEU A 57 -17.28 3.77 13.52
CA LEU A 57 -17.89 4.56 12.43
C LEU A 57 -16.83 5.10 11.46
N SER A 58 -15.71 5.60 11.98
CA SER A 58 -14.59 6.08 11.16
C SER A 58 -14.00 4.98 10.29
N LYS A 59 -13.70 3.81 10.88
CA LYS A 59 -13.21 2.64 10.14
C LYS A 59 -14.21 2.15 9.09
N ALA A 60 -15.51 2.12 9.42
CA ALA A 60 -16.56 1.70 8.49
C ALA A 60 -16.68 2.64 7.28
N LEU A 61 -16.69 3.96 7.52
CA LEU A 61 -16.71 4.97 6.46
C LEU A 61 -15.48 4.84 5.54
N ALA A 62 -14.28 4.74 6.12
CA ALA A 62 -13.06 4.58 5.34
C ALA A 62 -13.09 3.32 4.47
N LYS A 63 -13.52 2.18 5.03
CA LYS A 63 -13.68 0.91 4.30
C LYS A 63 -14.68 1.05 3.15
N TYR A 64 -15.82 1.69 3.39
CA TYR A 64 -16.83 1.84 2.34
C TYR A 64 -16.37 2.80 1.24
N LEU A 65 -15.70 3.89 1.60
CA LEU A 65 -15.18 4.87 0.64
C LEU A 65 -14.22 4.22 -0.35
N VAL A 66 -13.29 3.40 0.14
CA VAL A 66 -12.33 2.64 -0.68
C VAL A 66 -13.04 1.64 -1.60
N ALA A 67 -14.10 0.97 -1.12
CA ALA A 67 -14.84 0.01 -1.92
C ALA A 67 -15.57 0.68 -3.12
N VAL A 68 -16.06 1.91 -2.94
CA VAL A 68 -16.80 2.66 -3.97
C VAL A 68 -15.85 3.42 -4.91
N TYR A 69 -14.82 4.04 -4.35
CA TYR A 69 -13.80 4.81 -5.08
C TYR A 69 -12.45 4.14 -4.92
N PRO A 70 -12.20 3.04 -5.65
CA PRO A 70 -10.90 2.39 -5.61
C PRO A 70 -9.86 3.34 -6.19
N VAL A 71 -9.07 3.93 -5.31
CA VAL A 71 -7.76 4.48 -5.67
C VAL A 71 -6.76 3.32 -5.67
N PRO A 72 -5.71 3.34 -6.50
CA PRO A 72 -4.58 2.43 -6.32
C PRO A 72 -4.02 2.68 -4.91
N LEU A 73 -4.45 1.85 -3.96
CA LEU A 73 -3.97 1.89 -2.58
C LEU A 73 -2.63 1.18 -2.44
N ALA A 74 -2.19 0.52 -3.51
CA ALA A 74 -1.03 -0.32 -3.53
C ALA A 74 0.01 0.25 -4.50
N PRO A 75 1.30 0.15 -4.15
CA PRO A 75 2.36 0.46 -5.07
C PRO A 75 2.28 -0.47 -6.29
N SER A 76 2.66 0.02 -7.45
CA SER A 76 2.74 -0.79 -8.67
C SER A 76 3.78 -1.92 -8.57
N ARG A 77 4.72 -1.83 -7.62
CA ARG A 77 5.74 -2.83 -7.32
C ARG A 77 6.00 -2.94 -5.83
N ILE A 78 6.64 -4.02 -5.40
CA ILE A 78 7.08 -4.14 -4.01
C ILE A 78 8.02 -2.98 -3.64
N PRO A 79 7.77 -2.24 -2.55
CA PRO A 79 8.63 -1.11 -2.18
C PRO A 79 10.04 -1.56 -1.76
N ASP A 80 11.06 -0.90 -2.30
CA ASP A 80 12.46 -1.12 -1.92
C ASP A 80 12.80 -0.38 -0.61
N VAL A 81 13.03 -1.13 0.46
CA VAL A 81 13.38 -0.61 1.79
C VAL A 81 14.74 0.12 1.78
N GLY A 82 15.70 -0.35 0.99
CA GLY A 82 17.03 0.24 0.86
C GLY A 82 16.99 1.59 0.12
N LEU A 83 16.16 1.70 -0.91
CA LEU A 83 15.84 2.99 -1.56
C LEU A 83 15.17 3.94 -0.56
N GLY A 84 14.19 3.44 0.19
CA GLY A 84 13.50 4.20 1.23
C GLY A 84 14.45 4.77 2.28
N ALA A 85 15.43 4.00 2.71
CA ALA A 85 16.46 4.44 3.66
C ALA A 85 17.30 5.60 3.12
N LYS A 86 17.69 5.56 1.83
CA LYS A 86 18.44 6.65 1.18
C LYS A 86 17.60 7.93 1.11
N ILE A 87 16.34 7.81 0.70
CA ILE A 87 15.41 8.94 0.62
C ILE A 87 15.20 9.55 2.01
N TYR A 88 15.00 8.71 3.03
CA TYR A 88 14.82 9.15 4.42
C TYR A 88 16.01 9.97 4.92
N ALA A 89 17.23 9.47 4.70
CA ALA A 89 18.45 10.13 5.12
C ALA A 89 18.59 11.53 4.48
N GLN A 90 18.19 11.67 3.22
CA GLN A 90 18.30 12.92 2.46
C GLN A 90 17.19 13.93 2.78
N ASN A 91 15.96 13.45 3.02
CA ASN A 91 14.78 14.31 3.02
C ASN A 91 14.08 14.42 4.40
N CYS A 92 14.24 13.43 5.27
CA CYS A 92 13.41 13.28 6.47
C CYS A 92 14.21 13.40 7.78
N ALA A 93 15.45 12.91 7.79
CA ALA A 93 16.26 12.76 9.00
C ALA A 93 16.61 14.08 9.70
N SER A 94 16.67 15.21 8.99
CA SER A 94 16.94 16.54 9.58
C SER A 94 15.86 16.96 10.58
N CYS A 95 14.60 16.55 10.34
CA CYS A 95 13.46 16.80 11.22
C CYS A 95 13.17 15.60 12.13
N HIS A 96 13.11 14.39 11.57
CA HIS A 96 12.69 13.19 12.31
C HIS A 96 13.82 12.44 13.02
N GLY A 97 15.07 12.86 12.86
CA GLY A 97 16.26 12.21 13.45
C GLY A 97 16.75 11.02 12.63
N ALA A 98 18.03 10.67 12.72
CA ALA A 98 18.58 9.52 11.97
C ALA A 98 17.97 8.18 12.40
N THR A 99 17.47 8.10 13.64
CA THR A 99 16.85 6.91 14.25
C THR A 99 15.33 6.98 14.29
N GLY A 100 14.71 7.98 13.65
CA GLY A 100 13.25 8.12 13.62
C GLY A 100 12.59 8.52 14.94
N ASN A 101 13.35 9.04 15.91
CA ASN A 101 12.82 9.42 17.24
C ASN A 101 12.13 10.80 17.28
N GLY A 102 12.01 11.50 16.16
CA GLY A 102 11.45 12.85 16.12
C GLY A 102 12.38 13.91 16.71
N ASP A 103 13.68 13.61 16.83
CA ASP A 103 14.70 14.40 17.53
C ASP A 103 15.76 14.99 16.60
N GLY A 104 15.44 15.11 15.31
CA GLY A 104 16.31 15.74 14.33
C GLY A 104 16.68 17.18 14.72
N PRO A 105 17.85 17.69 14.30
CA PRO A 105 18.33 19.01 14.68
C PRO A 105 17.32 20.13 14.38
N VAL A 106 16.60 20.03 13.26
CA VAL A 106 15.52 20.96 12.91
C VAL A 106 14.27 20.68 13.74
N GLY A 107 13.91 19.40 13.88
CA GLY A 107 12.70 18.93 14.57
C GLY A 107 12.57 19.41 16.01
N LYS A 108 13.68 19.58 16.72
CA LYS A 108 13.72 20.09 18.11
C LYS A 108 13.08 21.48 18.27
N SER A 109 13.10 22.31 17.22
CA SER A 109 12.58 23.68 17.21
C SER A 109 11.14 23.81 16.67
N LEU A 110 10.56 22.73 16.14
CA LEU A 110 9.24 22.76 15.51
C LEU A 110 8.12 22.59 16.55
N ASN A 111 6.98 23.22 16.27
CA ASN A 111 5.74 23.06 17.03
C ASN A 111 4.56 22.85 16.05
N PRO A 112 3.87 21.70 16.06
CA PRO A 112 4.15 20.53 16.90
C PRO A 112 5.49 19.88 16.53
N LYS A 113 6.07 19.14 17.49
CA LYS A 113 7.27 18.34 17.24
C LYS A 113 6.96 17.20 16.25
N PRO A 114 7.93 16.80 15.42
CA PRO A 114 7.77 15.60 14.59
C PRO A 114 7.49 14.37 15.44
N ILE A 115 6.66 13.46 14.94
CA ILE A 115 6.37 12.21 15.62
C ILE A 115 7.62 11.31 15.67
N ALA A 116 7.70 10.50 16.72
CA ALA A 116 8.63 9.39 16.79
C ALA A 116 8.02 8.19 16.06
N PHE A 117 8.70 7.70 15.01
CA PHE A 117 8.30 6.47 14.31
C PHE A 117 8.56 5.22 15.15
N THR A 118 9.45 5.32 16.14
CA THR A 118 9.80 4.27 17.12
C THR A 118 8.70 4.03 18.17
N ASP A 119 7.69 4.89 18.25
CA ASP A 119 6.55 4.72 19.15
C ASP A 119 5.69 3.54 18.71
N LYS A 120 5.81 2.41 19.42
CA LYS A 120 5.11 1.16 19.11
C LYS A 120 3.59 1.28 19.22
N GLU A 121 3.07 2.07 20.16
CA GLU A 121 1.62 2.21 20.33
C GLU A 121 1.01 2.90 19.11
N ARG A 122 1.61 4.01 18.67
CA ARG A 122 1.19 4.70 17.45
C ARG A 122 1.45 3.88 16.19
N ALA A 123 2.59 3.19 16.11
CA ALA A 123 2.91 2.34 14.98
C ALA A 123 1.87 1.21 14.81
N SER A 124 1.39 0.62 15.92
CA SER A 124 0.41 -0.48 15.87
C SER A 124 -0.94 -0.11 15.23
N GLN A 125 -1.26 1.19 15.21
CA GLN A 125 -2.51 1.75 14.69
C GLN A 125 -2.35 2.40 13.31
N ARG A 126 -1.14 2.42 12.75
CA ARG A 126 -0.81 3.13 11.52
C ARG A 126 -0.50 2.15 10.42
N SER A 127 -1.19 2.28 9.30
CA SER A 127 -0.90 1.51 8.10
C SER A 127 0.22 2.15 7.28
N LEU A 128 0.82 1.37 6.40
CA LEU A 128 1.82 1.86 5.45
C LEU A 128 1.21 2.88 4.47
N PHE A 129 -0.04 2.69 4.05
CA PHE A 129 -0.77 3.67 3.25
C PHE A 129 -0.93 5.01 3.98
N ALA A 130 -1.17 5.01 5.29
CA ALA A 130 -1.25 6.25 6.06
C ALA A 130 0.10 7.00 6.08
N LEU A 131 1.22 6.28 6.17
CA LEU A 131 2.56 6.86 6.04
C LEU A 131 2.78 7.44 4.63
N TYR A 132 2.44 6.69 3.59
CA TYR A 132 2.51 7.14 2.20
C TYR A 132 1.70 8.44 1.98
N GLN A 133 0.49 8.51 2.52
CA GLN A 133 -0.36 9.70 2.39
C GLN A 133 0.24 10.92 3.12
N ALA A 134 0.79 10.73 4.33
CA ALA A 134 1.46 11.80 5.07
C ALA A 134 2.69 12.32 4.32
N VAL A 135 3.48 11.44 3.71
CA VAL A 135 4.61 11.83 2.84
C VAL A 135 4.11 12.58 1.61
N SER A 136 3.05 12.07 0.98
CA SER A 136 2.52 12.60 -0.28
C SER A 136 1.90 13.98 -0.14
N GLN A 137 1.17 14.23 0.95
CA GLN A 137 0.33 15.41 1.12
C GLN A 137 0.88 16.38 2.17
N GLY A 138 1.88 15.96 2.94
CA GLY A 138 2.30 16.69 4.14
C GLY A 138 1.22 16.64 5.22
N LEU A 139 1.40 17.46 6.26
CA LEU A 139 0.44 17.60 7.35
C LEU A 139 0.12 19.08 7.54
N ALA A 140 -1.08 19.48 7.13
CA ALA A 140 -1.57 20.84 7.29
C ALA A 140 -1.54 21.26 8.78
N GLY A 141 -1.22 22.52 9.05
CA GLY A 141 -1.06 23.02 10.43
C GLY A 141 0.25 22.61 11.11
N THR A 142 1.15 21.92 10.40
CA THR A 142 2.50 21.57 10.89
C THR A 142 3.57 22.06 9.93
N ALA A 143 4.84 21.91 10.34
CA ALA A 143 5.99 22.18 9.47
C ALA A 143 6.31 21.05 8.48
N MET A 144 5.52 19.97 8.42
CA MET A 144 5.76 18.83 7.53
C MET A 144 5.22 19.13 6.12
N PRO A 145 6.10 19.34 5.11
CA PRO A 145 5.67 19.65 3.75
C PRO A 145 5.17 18.39 3.02
N ALA A 146 4.50 18.61 1.89
CA ALA A 146 4.23 17.57 0.91
C ALA A 146 5.50 17.23 0.12
N PHE A 147 5.74 15.94 -0.14
CA PHE A 147 6.86 15.46 -0.96
C PHE A 147 6.40 15.03 -2.36
N GLY A 148 5.51 15.81 -2.98
CA GLY A 148 4.95 15.51 -4.31
C GLY A 148 5.98 15.53 -5.46
N GLN A 149 7.17 16.09 -5.23
CA GLN A 149 8.30 16.02 -6.16
C GLN A 149 8.96 14.64 -6.23
N LEU A 150 8.75 13.78 -5.22
CA LEU A 150 9.22 12.40 -5.25
C LEU A 150 8.28 11.57 -6.14
N SER A 151 8.84 10.59 -6.87
CA SER A 151 8.01 9.65 -7.61
C SER A 151 7.07 8.89 -6.67
N GLU A 152 5.99 8.32 -7.20
CA GLU A 152 5.11 7.48 -6.40
C GLU A 152 5.86 6.31 -5.74
N GLU A 153 6.76 5.68 -6.49
CA GLU A 153 7.59 4.62 -5.95
C GLU A 153 8.48 5.12 -4.80
N ASP A 154 9.13 6.27 -4.96
CA ASP A 154 10.04 6.81 -3.93
C ASP A 154 9.27 7.08 -2.62
N ARG A 155 8.03 7.58 -2.77
CA ARG A 155 7.12 7.81 -1.64
C ARG A 155 6.71 6.50 -0.97
N TRP A 156 6.45 5.44 -1.73
CA TRP A 156 6.18 4.11 -1.18
C TRP A 156 7.40 3.48 -0.52
N ALA A 157 8.58 3.63 -1.12
CA ALA A 157 9.85 3.15 -0.59
C ALA A 157 10.15 3.79 0.78
N VAL A 158 10.08 5.12 0.87
CA VAL A 158 10.31 5.82 2.15
C VAL A 158 9.22 5.49 3.16
N ALA A 159 7.95 5.42 2.77
CA ALA A 159 6.87 5.02 3.69
C ALA A 159 7.12 3.61 4.26
N THR A 160 7.63 2.69 3.46
CA THR A 160 7.92 1.31 3.89
C THR A 160 9.07 1.29 4.87
N TYR A 161 10.15 2.04 4.57
CA TYR A 161 11.27 2.23 5.48
C TYR A 161 10.84 2.86 6.81
N LEU A 162 9.93 3.84 6.81
CA LEU A 162 9.40 4.46 8.04
C LEU A 162 8.74 3.44 8.98
N GLY A 163 8.10 2.41 8.44
CA GLY A 163 7.48 1.33 9.22
C GLY A 163 8.49 0.46 9.99
N THR A 164 9.76 0.44 9.57
CA THR A 164 10.80 -0.39 10.20
C THR A 164 11.26 0.14 11.56
N PHE A 165 11.15 1.44 11.83
CA PHE A 165 11.67 2.07 13.05
C PHE A 165 11.03 1.56 14.34
N ALA A 166 9.78 1.08 14.27
CA ALA A 166 9.06 0.58 15.44
C ALA A 166 9.48 -0.83 15.86
N HIS A 167 10.40 -1.47 15.13
CA HIS A 167 10.71 -2.88 15.29
C HIS A 167 12.21 -3.13 15.45
N ASP A 168 12.55 -4.06 16.34
CA ASP A 168 13.93 -4.50 16.53
C ASP A 168 14.27 -5.76 15.71
N SER A 169 15.57 -6.07 15.61
CA SER A 169 16.07 -7.21 14.83
C SER A 169 15.55 -8.56 15.33
N SER A 170 15.26 -8.68 16.63
CA SER A 170 14.72 -9.90 17.23
C SER A 170 13.26 -10.10 16.84
N GLU A 171 12.46 -9.03 16.78
CA GLU A 171 11.08 -9.07 16.29
C GLU A 171 11.04 -9.46 14.80
N ILE A 172 11.94 -8.92 13.98
CA ILE A 172 12.05 -9.27 12.56
C ILE A 172 12.36 -10.76 12.36
N GLU A 173 13.32 -11.31 13.11
CA GLU A 173 13.70 -12.73 12.99
C GLU A 173 12.59 -13.66 13.49
N GLN A 174 11.90 -13.30 14.58
CA GLN A 174 10.71 -14.03 15.03
C GLN A 174 9.61 -14.00 13.97
N GLY A 175 9.40 -12.84 13.33
CA GLY A 175 8.41 -12.66 12.27
C GLY A 175 8.70 -13.50 11.05
N LYS A 176 9.97 -13.59 10.65
CA LYS A 176 10.42 -14.47 9.57
C LYS A 176 10.02 -15.92 9.81
N LYS A 177 10.24 -16.42 11.04
CA LYS A 177 9.87 -17.78 11.43
C LYS A 177 8.35 -18.00 11.36
N VAL A 178 7.57 -17.08 11.95
CA VAL A 178 6.10 -17.13 11.91
C VAL A 178 5.58 -17.08 10.47
N TRP A 179 6.20 -16.25 9.61
CA TRP A 179 5.83 -16.14 8.20
C TRP A 179 6.15 -17.41 7.41
N SER A 180 7.35 -17.99 7.58
CA SER A 180 7.77 -19.18 6.82
C SER A 180 6.93 -20.41 7.14
N GLU A 181 6.60 -20.60 8.41
CA GLU A 181 5.91 -21.79 8.94
C GLU A 181 4.37 -21.62 8.97
N GLY A 182 3.88 -20.37 8.96
CA GLY A 182 2.48 -20.05 9.24
C GLY A 182 1.63 -19.77 8.02
N GLU A 183 0.92 -20.78 7.50
CA GLU A 183 -0.08 -20.60 6.43
C GLU A 183 -1.17 -19.59 6.81
N ARG A 184 -1.52 -19.49 8.10
CA ARG A 184 -2.46 -18.47 8.60
C ARG A 184 -1.93 -17.04 8.42
N ALA A 185 -0.63 -16.82 8.62
CA ALA A 185 -0.02 -15.50 8.44
C ALA A 185 0.02 -15.11 6.96
N LYS A 186 0.41 -16.03 6.08
CA LYS A 186 0.38 -15.83 4.61
C LYS A 186 -1.05 -15.57 4.11
N ALA A 187 -2.04 -16.31 4.61
CA ALA A 187 -3.45 -16.09 4.26
C ALA A 187 -3.98 -14.73 4.77
N ALA A 188 -3.49 -14.25 5.92
CA ALA A 188 -3.89 -12.95 6.46
C ALA A 188 -3.32 -11.77 5.65
N VAL A 189 -2.16 -11.95 5.01
CA VAL A 189 -1.48 -10.92 4.20
C VAL A 189 -1.04 -11.50 2.84
N PRO A 190 -1.97 -11.80 1.93
CA PRO A 190 -1.66 -12.57 0.73
C PRO A 190 -0.87 -11.81 -0.35
N ASN A 191 -0.79 -10.47 -0.25
CA ASN A 191 -0.14 -9.61 -1.23
C ASN A 191 0.14 -8.22 -0.67
N VAL A 192 0.87 -7.41 -1.45
CA VAL A 192 1.22 -6.02 -1.10
C VAL A 192 -0.01 -5.13 -0.92
N ASP A 193 -1.06 -5.31 -1.72
CA ASP A 193 -2.31 -4.54 -1.62
C ASP A 193 -2.98 -4.71 -0.26
N ARG A 194 -2.96 -5.92 0.29
CA ARG A 194 -3.48 -6.17 1.64
C ARG A 194 -2.56 -5.56 2.69
N PHE A 195 -1.25 -5.74 2.54
CA PHE A 195 -0.25 -5.28 3.50
C PHE A 195 -0.28 -3.77 3.70
N VAL A 196 -0.34 -3.00 2.61
CA VAL A 196 -0.25 -1.53 2.67
C VAL A 196 -1.40 -0.88 3.46
N GLY A 197 -2.59 -1.47 3.41
CA GLY A 197 -3.77 -1.01 4.14
C GLY A 197 -3.94 -1.58 5.54
N LEU A 198 -3.11 -2.55 5.93
CA LEU A 198 -3.22 -3.27 7.21
C LEU A 198 -2.54 -2.49 8.34
N THR A 199 -3.17 -2.42 9.51
CA THR A 199 -2.48 -2.06 10.76
C THR A 199 -2.12 -3.32 11.55
N GLN A 200 -1.17 -3.21 12.48
CA GLN A 200 -0.85 -4.34 13.38
C GLN A 200 -2.11 -4.79 14.15
N ASN A 201 -2.94 -3.83 14.57
CA ASN A 201 -4.18 -4.12 15.28
C ASN A 201 -5.19 -4.87 14.41
N ASP A 202 -5.31 -4.54 13.13
CA ASP A 202 -6.19 -5.30 12.22
C ASP A 202 -5.64 -6.72 11.99
N LEU A 203 -4.31 -6.89 11.93
CA LEU A 203 -3.70 -8.20 11.83
C LEU A 203 -3.93 -9.06 13.09
N ALA A 204 -3.96 -8.42 14.27
CA ALA A 204 -4.25 -9.07 15.54
C ALA A 204 -5.70 -9.56 15.69
N GLU A 205 -6.60 -9.20 14.78
CA GLU A 205 -7.94 -9.82 14.69
C GLU A 205 -7.87 -11.23 14.09
N THR A 206 -6.83 -11.52 13.28
CA THR A 206 -6.65 -12.81 12.62
C THR A 206 -5.54 -13.65 13.27
N LEU A 207 -4.46 -13.02 13.72
CA LEU A 207 -3.34 -13.66 14.41
C LEU A 207 -3.35 -13.30 15.90
N SER A 208 -2.60 -14.00 16.76
CA SER A 208 -2.39 -13.50 18.11
C SER A 208 -1.67 -12.13 18.08
N GLY A 209 -1.88 -11.27 19.09
CA GLY A 209 -1.25 -9.95 19.12
C GLY A 209 0.28 -9.99 19.00
N LYS A 210 0.92 -11.04 19.54
CA LYS A 210 2.37 -11.25 19.40
C LYS A 210 2.76 -11.64 17.97
N GLU A 211 2.05 -12.59 17.37
CA GLU A 211 2.28 -12.99 15.97
C GLU A 211 2.06 -11.82 15.02
N ALA A 212 0.98 -11.04 15.20
CA ALA A 212 0.70 -9.86 14.41
C ALA A 212 1.85 -8.84 14.47
N SER A 213 2.38 -8.57 15.67
CA SER A 213 3.51 -7.65 15.86
C SER A 213 4.76 -8.11 15.11
N VAL A 214 5.14 -9.39 15.23
CA VAL A 214 6.37 -9.88 14.60
C VAL A 214 6.21 -10.08 13.09
N VAL A 215 5.03 -10.50 12.61
CA VAL A 215 4.75 -10.57 11.16
C VAL A 215 4.81 -9.17 10.54
N MET A 216 4.21 -8.17 11.20
CA MET A 216 4.28 -6.77 10.74
C MET A 216 5.73 -6.27 10.69
N ALA A 217 6.53 -6.55 11.73
CA ALA A 217 7.96 -6.23 11.76
C ALA A 217 8.72 -6.84 10.58
N TYR A 218 8.50 -8.14 10.33
CA TYR A 218 9.16 -8.85 9.25
C TYR A 218 8.78 -8.31 7.87
N LEU A 219 7.49 -8.06 7.61
CA LEU A 219 7.01 -7.58 6.32
C LEU A 219 7.43 -6.13 6.04
N HIS A 220 7.53 -5.26 7.04
CA HIS A 220 8.10 -3.92 6.85
C HIS A 220 9.58 -3.97 6.46
N ALA A 221 10.35 -4.89 7.07
CA ALA A 221 11.77 -5.04 6.78
C ALA A 221 12.04 -5.84 5.49
N ASN A 222 11.12 -6.73 5.09
CA ASN A 222 11.27 -7.66 3.97
C ASN A 222 9.99 -7.74 3.15
N PRO A 223 9.54 -6.65 2.52
CA PRO A 223 8.28 -6.63 1.77
C PRO A 223 8.31 -7.57 0.55
N ASP A 224 9.49 -7.96 0.06
CA ASP A 224 9.67 -9.00 -0.98
C ASP A 224 9.11 -10.36 -0.57
N ALA A 225 8.90 -10.61 0.73
CA ALA A 225 8.22 -11.80 1.20
C ALA A 225 6.77 -11.91 0.70
N LEU A 226 6.16 -10.79 0.31
CA LEU A 226 4.83 -10.71 -0.30
C LEU A 226 4.85 -10.99 -1.81
N ASN A 227 6.05 -11.01 -2.42
CA ASN A 227 6.26 -11.45 -3.79
C ASN A 227 6.27 -12.99 -3.93
N GLN A 228 5.98 -13.69 -2.83
CA GLN A 228 5.86 -15.13 -2.80
C GLN A 228 4.46 -15.55 -3.28
N ALA A 229 4.20 -15.38 -4.59
CA ALA A 229 3.53 -16.51 -5.24
C ALA A 229 4.45 -17.72 -5.01
N PRO A 230 3.90 -18.89 -4.64
CA PRO A 230 4.73 -20.08 -4.43
C PRO A 230 5.65 -20.26 -5.63
N ALA A 231 6.94 -20.47 -5.35
CA ALA A 231 7.98 -20.60 -6.37
C ALA A 231 7.50 -21.51 -7.52
N GLY A 232 7.10 -20.90 -8.63
CA GLY A 232 6.64 -21.62 -9.82
C GLY A 232 5.24 -21.29 -10.35
N ASP A 233 4.47 -20.36 -9.77
CA ASP A 233 3.16 -20.03 -10.38
C ASP A 233 3.14 -18.67 -11.09
N LEU A 234 3.28 -18.73 -12.43
CA LEU A 234 3.06 -17.62 -13.36
C LEU A 234 1.59 -17.16 -13.43
N THR A 235 0.78 -17.39 -12.40
CA THR A 235 -0.64 -17.03 -12.36
C THR A 235 -0.86 -15.53 -12.48
N LEU A 236 -0.01 -14.70 -11.85
CA LEU A 236 -0.11 -13.25 -12.00
C LEU A 236 0.14 -12.83 -13.45
N ALA A 237 1.22 -13.35 -14.07
CA ALA A 237 1.53 -13.13 -15.47
C ALA A 237 0.34 -13.51 -16.38
N ARG A 238 -0.24 -14.70 -16.19
CA ARG A 238 -1.40 -15.18 -16.96
C ARG A 238 -2.63 -14.28 -16.77
N LYS A 239 -2.92 -13.87 -15.53
CA LYS A 239 -4.05 -12.99 -15.22
C LYS A 239 -3.89 -11.62 -15.88
N GLN A 240 -2.72 -11.00 -15.76
CA GLN A 240 -2.44 -9.70 -16.37
C GLN A 240 -2.49 -9.78 -17.90
N LEU A 241 -2.00 -10.87 -18.49
CA LEU A 241 -2.09 -11.12 -19.93
C LEU A 241 -3.55 -11.25 -20.42
N GLN A 242 -4.41 -11.96 -19.67
CA GLN A 242 -5.84 -12.07 -19.97
C GLN A 242 -6.54 -10.70 -19.89
N LEU A 243 -6.24 -9.90 -18.86
CA LEU A 243 -6.77 -8.55 -18.70
C LEU A 243 -6.29 -7.62 -19.83
N SER A 244 -5.03 -7.74 -20.23
CA SER A 244 -4.47 -7.02 -21.38
C SER A 244 -5.25 -7.33 -22.66
N LEU A 245 -5.48 -8.60 -22.95
CA LEU A 245 -6.24 -9.02 -24.13
C LEU A 245 -7.69 -8.51 -24.08
N ALA A 246 -8.32 -8.54 -22.90
CA ALA A 246 -9.67 -7.99 -22.73
C ALA A 246 -9.72 -6.48 -22.96
N ALA A 247 -8.75 -5.72 -22.44
CA ALA A 247 -8.63 -4.28 -22.66
C ALA A 247 -8.43 -3.95 -24.14
N TYR A 248 -7.58 -4.72 -24.82
CA TYR A 248 -7.35 -4.56 -26.27
C TYR A 248 -8.62 -4.82 -27.08
N LYS A 249 -9.38 -5.88 -26.75
CA LYS A 249 -10.69 -6.18 -27.37
C LYS A 249 -11.72 -5.08 -27.13
N ALA A 250 -11.62 -4.38 -26.00
CA ALA A 250 -12.47 -3.23 -25.67
C ALA A 250 -12.00 -1.90 -26.31
N GLY A 251 -10.88 -1.89 -27.04
CA GLY A 251 -10.32 -0.70 -27.69
C GLY A 251 -9.44 0.17 -26.79
N ASP A 252 -9.17 -0.25 -25.54
CA ASP A 252 -8.31 0.48 -24.60
C ASP A 252 -6.85 0.03 -24.77
N ILE A 253 -6.20 0.60 -25.80
CA ILE A 253 -4.84 0.21 -26.22
C ILE A 253 -3.81 0.52 -25.15
N LYS A 254 -3.92 1.68 -24.47
CA LYS A 254 -2.96 2.08 -23.44
C LYS A 254 -3.01 1.12 -22.26
N LYS A 255 -4.21 0.82 -21.75
CA LYS A 255 -4.39 -0.13 -20.67
C LYS A 255 -3.91 -1.54 -21.06
N ALA A 256 -4.13 -1.96 -22.30
CA ALA A 256 -3.61 -3.22 -22.80
C ALA A 256 -2.07 -3.25 -22.75
N GLN A 257 -1.40 -2.19 -23.22
CA GLN A 257 0.07 -2.10 -23.17
C GLN A 257 0.61 -2.10 -21.73
N ASP A 258 -0.01 -1.34 -20.83
CA ASP A 258 0.39 -1.27 -19.42
C ASP A 258 0.24 -2.64 -18.73
N LEU A 259 -0.89 -3.32 -18.94
CA LEU A 259 -1.13 -4.67 -18.42
C LEU A 259 -0.20 -5.72 -19.03
N ALA A 260 0.12 -5.60 -20.33
CA ALA A 260 1.05 -6.50 -21.00
C ALA A 260 2.49 -6.34 -20.47
N LEU A 261 2.92 -5.10 -20.19
CA LEU A 261 4.21 -4.84 -19.57
C LEU A 261 4.27 -5.41 -18.14
N SER A 262 3.23 -5.13 -17.35
CA SER A 262 3.05 -5.63 -15.98
C SER A 262 3.06 -7.16 -15.93
N SER A 263 2.46 -7.85 -16.92
CA SER A 263 2.49 -9.32 -17.01
C SER A 263 3.91 -9.93 -17.02
N TYR A 264 4.90 -9.18 -17.52
CA TYR A 264 6.29 -9.59 -17.53
C TYR A 264 7.03 -9.10 -16.28
N LEU A 265 7.00 -7.80 -15.99
CA LEU A 265 7.77 -7.21 -14.87
C LEU A 265 7.29 -7.69 -13.50
N ASP A 266 5.98 -7.80 -13.31
CA ASP A 266 5.41 -8.21 -12.02
C ASP A 266 5.16 -9.71 -11.99
N GLY A 267 4.90 -10.33 -13.16
CA GLY A 267 4.50 -11.72 -13.27
C GLY A 267 5.61 -12.73 -13.59
N VAL A 268 6.64 -12.35 -14.37
CA VAL A 268 7.70 -13.26 -14.86
C VAL A 268 9.08 -12.92 -14.28
N GLU A 269 9.47 -11.65 -14.31
CA GLU A 269 10.78 -11.16 -13.86
C GLU A 269 11.16 -11.63 -12.44
N PRO A 270 10.25 -11.62 -11.44
CA PRO A 270 10.59 -12.10 -10.08
C PRO A 270 10.99 -13.58 -10.02
N TYR A 271 10.57 -14.37 -11.01
CA TYR A 271 10.83 -15.79 -11.11
C TYR A 271 11.81 -16.15 -12.21
N GLU A 272 12.38 -15.17 -12.93
CA GLU A 272 13.22 -15.39 -14.11
C GLU A 272 14.44 -16.26 -13.79
N HIS A 273 15.11 -15.99 -12.67
CA HIS A 273 16.25 -16.78 -12.22
C HIS A 273 15.86 -18.21 -11.85
N ALA A 274 14.72 -18.39 -11.18
CA ALA A 274 14.21 -19.71 -10.80
C ALA A 274 13.75 -20.51 -12.02
N LEU A 275 13.15 -19.84 -13.00
CA LEU A 275 12.75 -20.41 -14.27
C LEU A 275 13.97 -20.80 -15.11
N ALA A 276 14.97 -19.93 -15.20
CA ALA A 276 16.22 -20.22 -15.92
C ALA A 276 16.99 -21.40 -15.32
N ALA A 277 16.98 -21.53 -13.98
CA ALA A 277 17.60 -22.64 -13.28
C ALA A 277 16.88 -23.99 -13.52
N LYS A 278 15.57 -23.97 -13.76
CA LYS A 278 14.77 -25.18 -14.05
C LYS A 278 14.72 -25.51 -15.54
N ASP A 279 14.46 -24.51 -16.38
CA ASP A 279 14.32 -24.61 -17.84
C ASP A 279 14.61 -23.24 -18.50
N GLY A 280 15.88 -23.03 -18.85
CA GLY A 280 16.33 -21.81 -19.57
C GLY A 280 15.76 -21.67 -20.98
N SER A 281 15.33 -22.76 -21.61
CA SER A 281 14.68 -22.72 -22.92
C SER A 281 13.27 -22.15 -22.80
N LEU A 282 12.50 -22.63 -21.81
CA LEU A 282 11.17 -22.10 -21.50
C LEU A 282 11.22 -20.61 -21.15
N LYS A 283 12.21 -20.20 -20.33
CA LYS A 283 12.46 -18.78 -20.02
C LYS A 283 12.60 -17.93 -21.28
N SER A 284 13.45 -18.37 -22.21
CA SER A 284 13.70 -17.67 -23.48
C SER A 284 12.45 -17.62 -24.37
N GLN A 285 11.65 -18.70 -24.38
CA GLN A 285 10.40 -18.77 -25.14
C GLN A 285 9.36 -17.77 -24.62
N ILE A 286 9.21 -17.67 -23.30
CA ILE A 286 8.29 -16.71 -22.67
C ILE A 286 8.69 -15.28 -23.01
N GLU A 287 9.98 -14.94 -22.94
CA GLU A 287 10.49 -13.61 -23.29
C GLU A 287 10.17 -13.23 -24.74
N VAL A 288 10.41 -14.15 -25.67
CA VAL A 288 10.12 -13.93 -27.09
C VAL A 288 8.62 -13.79 -27.33
N ALA A 289 7.80 -14.65 -26.73
CA ALA A 289 6.35 -14.63 -26.91
C ALA A 289 5.71 -13.35 -26.33
N MET A 290 6.13 -12.92 -25.15
CA MET A 290 5.65 -11.69 -24.52
C MET A 290 6.13 -10.42 -25.25
N SER A 291 7.36 -10.41 -25.75
CA SER A 291 7.86 -9.31 -26.59
C SER A 291 7.06 -9.18 -27.88
N ARG A 292 6.81 -10.30 -28.57
CA ARG A 292 5.96 -10.36 -29.77
C ARG A 292 4.55 -9.85 -29.49
N TYR A 293 3.92 -10.31 -28.40
CA TYR A 293 2.59 -9.86 -28.00
C TYR A 293 2.53 -8.34 -27.80
N ARG A 294 3.49 -7.75 -27.05
CA ARG A 294 3.57 -6.29 -26.83
C ARG A 294 3.80 -5.50 -28.11
N SER A 295 4.62 -6.01 -29.04
CA SER A 295 4.80 -5.39 -30.36
C SER A 295 3.47 -5.34 -31.10
N GLN A 296 2.72 -6.44 -31.13
CA GLN A 296 1.43 -6.50 -31.84
C GLN A 296 0.37 -5.56 -31.25
N LEU A 297 0.36 -5.36 -29.92
CA LEU A 297 -0.48 -4.34 -29.29
C LEU A 297 -0.11 -2.93 -29.77
N SER A 298 1.19 -2.64 -29.84
CA SER A 298 1.72 -1.34 -30.25
C SER A 298 1.44 -1.05 -31.73
N ASP A 299 1.55 -2.08 -32.57
CA ASP A 299 1.26 -2.03 -34.01
C ASP A 299 -0.24 -2.03 -34.32
N LYS A 300 -1.10 -2.11 -33.31
CA LYS A 300 -2.56 -2.21 -33.43
C LYS A 300 -2.98 -3.36 -34.36
N ALA A 301 -2.33 -4.51 -34.21
CA ALA A 301 -2.60 -5.68 -35.03
C ALA A 301 -4.06 -6.19 -34.89
N PRO A 302 -4.58 -6.95 -35.88
CA PRO A 302 -5.92 -7.53 -35.78
C PRO A 302 -6.10 -8.36 -34.50
N ILE A 303 -7.30 -8.26 -33.89
CA ILE A 303 -7.62 -8.90 -32.59
C ILE A 303 -7.29 -10.40 -32.60
N ASP A 304 -7.56 -11.11 -33.68
CA ASP A 304 -7.29 -12.55 -33.78
C ASP A 304 -5.80 -12.87 -33.69
N ARG A 305 -4.94 -12.01 -34.28
CA ARG A 305 -3.48 -12.15 -34.20
C ARG A 305 -2.97 -11.91 -32.79
N VAL A 306 -3.51 -10.88 -32.13
CA VAL A 306 -3.17 -10.53 -30.75
C VAL A 306 -3.64 -11.63 -29.78
N ALA A 307 -4.83 -12.19 -30.00
CA ALA A 307 -5.36 -13.30 -29.20
C ALA A 307 -4.54 -14.58 -29.36
N ALA A 308 -4.10 -14.90 -30.59
CA ALA A 308 -3.19 -16.01 -30.84
C ALA A 308 -1.85 -15.81 -30.10
N SER A 309 -1.23 -14.63 -30.23
CA SER A 309 0.05 -14.36 -29.54
C SER A 309 -0.07 -14.33 -28.02
N ALA A 310 -1.24 -14.01 -27.46
CA ALA A 310 -1.51 -14.12 -26.02
C ALA A 310 -1.65 -15.59 -25.55
N SER A 311 -2.08 -16.49 -26.45
CA SER A 311 -2.25 -17.91 -26.13
C SER A 311 -0.93 -18.68 -26.21
N ASP A 312 0.04 -18.15 -26.95
CA ASP A 312 1.41 -18.68 -27.07
C ASP A 312 2.29 -18.41 -25.83
N VAL A 313 1.86 -17.50 -24.95
CA VAL A 313 2.55 -17.10 -23.71
C VAL A 313 2.06 -17.94 -22.54
#